data_AF-C5C9X1-F1
#
_entry.id   AF-C5C9X1-F1
#
_cell.length_a   1.000
_cell.length_b   1.000
_cell.length_c   1.000
_cell.angle_alpha   90.00
_cell.angle_beta   90.00
_cell.angle_gamma   90.00
#
_symmetry.space_group_name_H-M   'P 1'
#
loop_
_entity.id
_entity.type
_entity.pdbx_description
1 polymer ?
#
loop_
_entity_poly.entity_id
_entity_poly.type
_entity_poly.pdbx_seq_one_letter_code
_entity_poly.pdbx_strand_id
1 'polypeptide(L)'
;MFTNVPALTAWNPVARPVAVWLPRACLSAVDEGCELVVIDAGAEHTYVVRRPAVWSLAQQKEWTPSYRDQEIADEIAEVADLVPNLLNLGLAPGSGVATHTGSGAVMNGGGAGPELQIVAMPTRDADAAGVRLMTATLKTLLADLALLTERADSVEITVRRP
;
A
#
# COMPACT_ATOMS: atom_id res chain seq x y z
N MET A 1 10.26 0.60 -15.58
CA MET A 1 10.76 -0.62 -16.25
C MET A 1 9.75 -1.05 -17.30
N PHE A 2 10.20 -1.64 -18.42
CA PHE A 2 9.31 -2.25 -19.40
C PHE A 2 9.60 -3.75 -19.49
N THR A 3 8.56 -4.56 -19.60
CA THR A 3 8.66 -6.03 -19.69
C THR A 3 8.81 -6.50 -21.14
N ASN A 4 8.49 -5.65 -22.10
CA ASN A 4 8.60 -5.95 -23.52
C ASN A 4 8.98 -4.72 -24.36
N VAL A 5 9.60 -4.97 -25.52
CA VAL A 5 10.07 -3.92 -26.44
C VAL A 5 8.91 -3.10 -27.03
N PRO A 6 7.78 -3.69 -27.48
CA PRO A 6 6.65 -2.90 -27.98
C PRO A 6 6.16 -1.83 -27.01
N ALA A 7 6.00 -2.14 -25.72
CA ALA A 7 5.58 -1.18 -24.71
C ALA A 7 6.60 -0.04 -24.53
N LEU A 8 7.90 -0.37 -24.49
CA LEU A 8 8.96 0.64 -24.42
C LEU A 8 8.97 1.55 -25.66
N THR A 9 8.87 0.98 -26.86
CA THR A 9 8.90 1.73 -28.12
C THR A 9 7.67 2.63 -28.26
N ALA A 10 6.50 2.16 -27.80
CA ALA A 10 5.28 2.98 -27.77
C ALA A 10 5.42 4.18 -26.83
N TRP A 11 6.10 3.99 -25.68
CA TRP A 11 6.39 5.06 -24.73
C TRP A 11 7.47 6.04 -25.24
N ASN A 12 8.55 5.53 -25.81
CA ASN A 12 9.64 6.32 -26.37
C ASN A 12 10.30 5.61 -27.57
N PRO A 13 10.02 6.04 -28.82
CA PRO A 13 10.51 5.39 -30.03
C PRO A 13 12.04 5.40 -30.21
N VAL A 14 12.75 6.31 -29.52
CA VAL A 14 14.22 6.42 -29.62
C VAL A 14 14.94 5.78 -28.42
N ALA A 15 14.20 5.08 -27.54
CA ALA A 15 14.77 4.41 -26.39
C ALA A 15 15.77 3.32 -26.80
N ARG A 16 16.85 3.18 -26.02
CA ARG A 16 17.85 2.13 -26.17
C ARG A 16 17.73 1.17 -24.98
N PRO A 17 16.99 0.06 -25.09
CA PRO A 17 16.76 -0.84 -23.97
C PRO A 17 18.06 -1.45 -23.47
N VAL A 18 18.17 -1.57 -22.15
CA VAL A 18 19.17 -2.40 -21.49
C VAL A 18 18.42 -3.49 -20.75
N ALA A 19 18.78 -4.75 -21.01
CA ALA A 19 18.20 -5.86 -20.27
C ALA A 19 18.59 -5.74 -18.79
N VAL A 20 17.58 -5.67 -17.92
CA VAL A 20 17.78 -5.58 -16.47
C VAL A 20 16.94 -6.63 -15.78
N TRP A 21 17.52 -7.24 -14.75
CA TRP A 21 16.78 -8.10 -13.84
C TRP A 21 16.05 -7.22 -12.82
N LEU A 22 14.74 -7.42 -12.62
CA LEU A 22 13.90 -6.54 -11.80
C LEU A 22 14.47 -6.29 -10.38
N PRO A 23 14.91 -7.29 -9.60
CA PRO A 23 15.59 -7.06 -8.32
C PRO A 23 16.78 -6.09 -8.40
N ARG A 24 17.55 -6.13 -9.49
CA ARG A 24 18.65 -5.19 -9.71
C ARG A 24 18.15 -3.77 -9.99
N ALA A 25 17.06 -3.63 -10.76
CA ALA A 25 16.42 -2.34 -10.98
C ALA A 25 15.82 -1.76 -9.69
N CYS A 26 15.20 -2.60 -8.85
CA CYS A 26 14.70 -2.20 -7.54
C CYS A 26 15.84 -1.77 -6.62
N LEU A 27 16.97 -2.48 -6.61
CA LEU A 27 18.14 -2.09 -5.83
C LEU A 27 18.66 -0.71 -6.26
N SER A 28 18.77 -0.44 -7.56
CA SER A 28 19.13 0.88 -8.07
C SER A 28 18.11 1.95 -7.69
N ALA A 29 16.81 1.65 -7.76
CA ALA A 29 15.77 2.58 -7.34
C ALA A 29 15.94 2.95 -5.86
N VAL A 30 16.17 1.97 -4.98
CA VAL A 30 16.40 2.22 -3.54
C VAL A 30 17.66 3.06 -3.32
N ASP A 31 18.76 2.76 -4.01
CA ASP A 31 20.03 3.50 -3.91
C ASP A 31 19.87 4.97 -4.36
N GLU A 32 19.01 5.22 -5.35
CA GLU A 32 18.65 6.56 -5.83
C GLU A 32 17.57 7.26 -4.99
N GLY A 33 17.11 6.65 -3.88
CA GLY A 33 16.06 7.19 -3.01
C GLY A 33 14.66 7.16 -3.63
N CYS A 34 14.46 6.38 -4.69
CA CYS A 34 13.15 6.16 -5.29
C CYS A 34 12.36 5.12 -4.49
N GLU A 35 11.10 5.45 -4.22
CA GLU A 35 10.21 4.62 -3.40
C GLU A 35 9.28 3.73 -4.23
N LEU A 36 9.24 3.91 -5.55
CA LEU A 36 8.35 3.16 -6.43
C LEU A 36 9.00 2.82 -7.76
N VAL A 37 8.55 1.72 -8.36
CA VAL A 37 8.92 1.32 -9.72
C VAL A 37 7.65 1.13 -10.54
N VAL A 38 7.52 1.90 -11.62
CA VAL A 38 6.42 1.73 -12.58
C VAL A 38 6.81 0.69 -13.62
N ILE A 39 5.95 -0.29 -13.85
CA ILE A 39 6.06 -1.34 -14.86
C ILE A 39 5.16 -0.99 -16.04
N ASP A 40 5.72 -1.05 -17.24
CA ASP A 40 5.04 -0.84 -18.52
C ASP A 40 4.20 0.44 -18.56
N ALA A 41 4.84 1.56 -18.21
CA ALA A 41 4.19 2.87 -18.14
C ALA A 41 3.47 3.23 -19.45
N GLY A 42 2.16 3.47 -19.37
CA GLY A 42 1.33 3.84 -20.52
C GLY A 42 0.92 2.68 -21.41
N ALA A 43 1.30 1.44 -21.07
CA ALA A 43 0.79 0.25 -21.73
C ALA A 43 -0.59 -0.14 -21.19
N GLU A 44 -1.23 -1.10 -21.86
CA GLU A 44 -2.51 -1.69 -21.43
C GLU A 44 -2.46 -2.11 -19.95
N HIS A 45 -1.36 -2.72 -19.52
CA HIS A 45 -1.12 -3.08 -18.14
C HIS A 45 -0.02 -2.20 -17.55
N THR A 46 -0.39 -1.04 -16.99
CA THR A 46 0.53 -0.26 -16.16
C THR A 46 0.40 -0.73 -14.70
N TYR A 47 1.53 -0.97 -14.03
CA TYR A 47 1.53 -1.43 -12.63
C TYR A 47 2.56 -0.66 -11.80
N VAL A 48 2.20 -0.25 -10.59
CA VAL A 48 3.13 0.40 -9.64
C VAL A 48 3.56 -0.59 -8.56
N VAL A 49 4.86 -0.86 -8.50
CA VAL A 49 5.49 -1.55 -7.36
C VAL A 49 5.81 -0.50 -6.30
N ARG A 50 5.17 -0.60 -5.13
CA ARG A 50 5.26 0.36 -4.01
C ARG A 50 6.47 0.11 -3.11
N ARG A 51 6.76 1.01 -2.18
CA ARG A 51 7.98 1.02 -1.38
C ARG A 51 8.27 -0.32 -0.69
N PRO A 52 7.37 -0.94 0.10
CA PRO A 52 7.68 -2.20 0.78
C PRO A 52 8.01 -3.34 -0.19
N ALA A 53 7.33 -3.38 -1.34
CA ALA A 53 7.57 -4.37 -2.39
C ALA A 53 8.90 -4.13 -3.12
N VAL A 54 9.23 -2.87 -3.45
CA VAL A 54 10.52 -2.49 -4.07
C VAL A 54 11.68 -2.91 -3.16
N TRP A 55 11.59 -2.61 -1.86
CA TRP A 55 12.62 -2.96 -0.88
C TRP A 55 12.77 -4.47 -0.71
N SER A 56 11.67 -5.21 -0.69
CA SER A 56 11.69 -6.68 -0.60
C SER A 56 12.30 -7.30 -1.86
N LEU A 57 11.92 -6.81 -3.05
CA LEU A 57 12.48 -7.26 -4.33
C LEU A 57 13.97 -6.96 -4.45
N ALA A 58 14.42 -5.77 -4.02
CA ALA A 58 15.85 -5.41 -3.99
C ALA A 58 16.67 -6.39 -3.14
N GLN A 59 16.10 -6.84 -2.02
CA GLN A 59 16.68 -7.83 -1.12
C GLN A 59 16.39 -9.28 -1.54
N GLN A 60 15.65 -9.50 -2.62
CA GLN A 60 15.19 -10.81 -3.09
C GLN A 60 14.44 -11.61 -2.02
N LYS A 61 13.65 -10.91 -1.20
CA LYS A 61 12.74 -11.49 -0.22
C LYS A 61 11.33 -11.56 -0.78
N GLU A 62 10.55 -12.51 -0.29
CA GLU A 62 9.11 -12.50 -0.51
C GLU A 62 8.48 -11.27 0.13
N TRP A 63 7.44 -10.75 -0.52
CA TRP A 63 6.70 -9.59 -0.04
C TRP A 63 5.24 -9.97 0.20
N THR A 64 4.74 -9.58 1.37
CA THR A 64 3.33 -9.68 1.73
C THR A 64 2.74 -8.26 1.77
N PRO A 65 1.66 -7.98 1.02
CA PRO A 65 0.98 -6.70 1.11
C PRO A 65 0.45 -6.46 2.53
N SER A 66 0.46 -5.21 2.99
CA SER A 66 0.14 -4.85 4.38
C SER A 66 -1.26 -5.31 4.82
N TYR A 67 -2.25 -5.27 3.93
CA TYR A 67 -3.61 -5.76 4.17
C TYR A 67 -3.75 -7.29 4.24
N ARG A 68 -2.65 -8.04 4.03
CA ARG A 68 -2.56 -9.50 4.18
C ARG A 68 -1.50 -9.93 5.19
N ASP A 69 -0.80 -8.99 5.82
CA ASP A 69 0.27 -9.28 6.76
C ASP A 69 -0.33 -9.53 8.15
N GLN A 70 -0.20 -10.77 8.63
CA GLN A 70 -0.73 -11.18 9.93
C GLN A 70 0.00 -10.50 11.08
N GLU A 71 1.29 -10.22 10.94
CA GLU A 71 2.10 -9.57 11.98
C GLU A 71 1.63 -8.12 12.21
N ILE A 72 1.30 -7.41 11.12
CA ILE A 72 0.66 -6.09 11.20
C ILE A 72 -0.71 -6.17 11.87
N ALA A 73 -1.52 -7.19 11.54
CA ALA A 73 -2.83 -7.37 12.14
C ALA A 73 -2.73 -7.60 13.66
N ASP A 74 -1.76 -8.40 14.10
CA ASP A 74 -1.53 -8.71 15.50
C ASP A 74 -1.04 -7.47 16.27
N GLU A 75 -0.06 -6.71 15.76
CA GLU A 75 0.41 -5.46 16.41
C GLU A 75 -0.71 -4.41 16.54
N ILE A 76 -1.54 -4.25 15.51
CA ILE A 76 -2.67 -3.32 15.56
C ILE A 76 -3.71 -3.79 16.60
N ALA A 77 -3.91 -5.10 16.75
CA ALA A 77 -4.81 -5.65 17.76
C ALA A 77 -4.31 -5.38 19.19
N GLU A 78 -3.00 -5.43 19.44
CA GLU A 78 -2.43 -5.14 20.76
C GLU A 78 -2.71 -3.71 21.24
N VAL A 79 -2.76 -2.74 20.32
CA VAL A 79 -3.06 -1.34 20.67
C VAL A 79 -4.55 -1.01 20.62
N ALA A 80 -5.40 -1.89 20.08
CA ALA A 80 -6.82 -1.64 19.90
C ALA A 80 -7.56 -1.43 21.25
N ASP A 81 -7.19 -2.19 22.29
CA ASP A 81 -7.79 -2.09 23.62
C ASP A 81 -7.51 -0.75 24.32
N LEU A 82 -6.50 -0.01 23.86
CA LEU A 82 -6.16 1.32 24.37
C LEU A 82 -7.03 2.42 23.74
N VAL A 83 -7.82 2.10 22.72
CA VAL A 83 -8.64 3.08 21.99
C VAL A 83 -10.04 3.16 22.59
N PRO A 84 -10.43 4.32 23.17
CA PRO A 84 -11.76 4.47 23.75
C PRO A 84 -12.84 4.45 22.67
N ASN A 85 -13.99 3.87 23.00
CA ASN A 85 -15.15 3.73 22.11
C ASN A 85 -14.90 2.90 20.84
N LEU A 86 -13.79 2.15 20.74
CA LEU A 86 -13.55 1.22 19.65
C LEU A 86 -14.25 -0.12 19.97
N LEU A 87 -15.11 -0.57 19.07
CA LEU A 87 -15.78 -1.87 19.15
C LEU A 87 -15.04 -2.94 18.35
N ASN A 88 -14.58 -2.59 17.15
CA ASN A 88 -13.89 -3.51 16.26
C ASN A 88 -12.95 -2.75 15.33
N LEU A 89 -11.90 -3.43 14.87
CA LEU A 89 -10.94 -2.94 13.89
C LEU A 89 -10.73 -4.01 12.82
N GLY A 90 -10.79 -3.62 11.56
CA GLY A 90 -10.49 -4.49 10.42
C GLY A 90 -9.42 -3.92 9.51
N LEU A 91 -8.67 -4.80 8.85
CA LEU A 91 -7.76 -4.44 7.77
C LEU A 91 -8.40 -4.78 6.43
N ALA A 92 -8.28 -3.87 5.47
CA ALA A 92 -8.78 -4.06 4.11
C ALA A 92 -7.81 -3.46 3.08
N PRO A 93 -7.87 -3.94 1.83
CA PRO A 93 -7.23 -3.24 0.72
C PRO A 93 -7.72 -1.80 0.63
N GLY A 94 -6.79 -0.84 0.59
CA GLY A 94 -7.10 0.57 0.39
C GLY A 94 -7.56 0.86 -1.03
N SER A 95 -8.10 2.07 -1.24
CA SER A 95 -8.61 2.51 -2.54
C SER A 95 -7.53 2.53 -3.63
N GLY A 96 -6.26 2.66 -3.24
CA GLY A 96 -5.11 2.59 -4.15
C GLY A 96 -4.61 1.18 -4.45
N VAL A 97 -5.28 0.13 -3.98
CA VAL A 97 -4.94 -1.24 -4.39
C VAL A 97 -5.49 -1.53 -5.79
N ALA A 98 -6.68 -1.05 -6.15
CA ALA A 98 -7.23 -1.28 -7.47
C ALA A 98 -6.52 -0.41 -8.52
N THR A 99 -6.06 -1.04 -9.61
CA THR A 99 -5.53 -0.38 -10.80
C THR A 99 -6.48 -0.57 -11.96
N HIS A 100 -6.58 0.43 -12.84
CA HIS A 100 -7.30 0.30 -14.10
C HIS A 100 -6.31 0.12 -15.25
N THR A 101 -6.60 -0.83 -16.13
CA THR A 101 -5.87 -1.02 -17.39
C THR A 101 -6.20 0.11 -18.37
N GLY A 102 -5.45 0.19 -19.48
CA GLY A 102 -5.75 1.13 -20.58
C GLY A 102 -7.18 0.98 -21.12
N SER A 103 -7.71 -0.24 -21.15
CA SER A 103 -9.12 -0.52 -21.51
C SER A 103 -10.13 -0.29 -20.38
N GLY A 104 -9.70 0.08 -19.18
CA GLY A 104 -10.55 0.35 -18.02
C GLY A 104 -10.87 -0.86 -17.14
N ALA A 105 -10.36 -2.05 -17.47
CA ALA A 105 -10.53 -3.25 -16.64
C ALA A 105 -9.80 -3.10 -15.30
N VAL A 106 -10.35 -3.69 -14.24
CA VAL A 106 -9.75 -3.62 -12.90
C VAL A 106 -8.73 -4.75 -12.71
N MET A 107 -7.56 -4.38 -12.20
CA MET A 107 -6.48 -5.26 -11.80
C MET A 107 -6.12 -5.01 -10.33
N ASN A 108 -5.67 -6.05 -9.62
CA ASN A 108 -5.24 -5.93 -8.24
C ASN A 108 -3.78 -5.46 -8.15
N GLY A 109 -3.54 -4.46 -7.30
CA GLY A 109 -2.23 -3.92 -6.95
C GLY A 109 -1.81 -2.73 -7.82
N GLY A 110 -1.03 -1.83 -7.23
CA GLY A 110 -0.32 -0.76 -7.94
C GLY A 110 -1.15 0.46 -8.37
N GLY A 111 -2.33 0.65 -7.77
CA GLY A 111 -3.21 1.78 -8.06
C GLY A 111 -2.74 3.08 -7.41
N ALA A 112 -3.43 4.18 -7.68
CA ALA A 112 -3.18 5.46 -7.02
C ALA A 112 -4.00 5.58 -5.73
N GLY A 113 -3.37 5.99 -4.63
CA GLY A 113 -4.02 6.19 -3.33
C GLY A 113 -3.49 5.26 -2.23
N PRO A 114 -4.18 5.19 -1.07
CA PRO A 114 -3.79 4.37 0.07
C PRO A 114 -3.72 2.88 -0.24
N GLU A 115 -2.68 2.21 0.25
CA GLU A 115 -2.52 0.75 0.15
C GLU A 115 -3.35 0.02 1.22
N LEU A 116 -3.29 0.48 2.47
CA LEU A 116 -3.96 -0.13 3.61
C LEU A 116 -5.13 0.72 4.06
N GLN A 117 -6.29 0.10 4.20
CA GLN A 117 -7.42 0.68 4.91
C GLN A 117 -7.57 0.01 6.28
N ILE A 118 -7.59 0.84 7.32
CA ILE A 118 -7.95 0.45 8.68
C ILE A 118 -9.38 0.89 8.93
N VAL A 119 -10.28 -0.08 9.09
CA VAL A 119 -11.71 0.14 9.30
C VAL A 119 -11.99 0.10 10.80
N ALA A 120 -12.18 1.27 11.40
CA ALA A 120 -12.54 1.41 12.81
C ALA A 120 -14.07 1.41 12.96
N MET A 121 -14.59 0.54 13.81
CA MET A 121 -16.01 0.49 14.16
C MET A 121 -16.18 0.99 15.59
N PRO A 122 -16.88 2.11 15.81
CA PRO A 122 -17.13 2.62 17.14
C PRO A 122 -18.21 1.80 17.86
N THR A 123 -18.28 1.92 19.18
CA THR A 123 -19.41 1.39 19.96
C THR A 123 -20.73 2.03 19.53
N ARG A 124 -21.84 1.32 19.74
CA ARG A 124 -23.18 1.76 19.28
C ARG A 124 -23.68 3.05 19.94
N ASP A 125 -23.20 3.33 21.14
CA ASP A 125 -23.52 4.47 21.97
C ASP A 125 -22.55 5.65 21.81
N ALA A 126 -21.49 5.49 21.01
CA ALA A 126 -20.52 6.54 20.77
C ALA A 126 -21.16 7.75 20.08
N ASP A 127 -21.11 8.91 20.75
CA ASP A 127 -21.53 10.17 20.16
C ASP A 127 -20.45 10.74 19.21
N ALA A 128 -20.73 11.90 18.62
CA ALA A 128 -19.80 12.53 17.69
C ALA A 128 -18.45 12.91 18.34
N ALA A 129 -18.42 13.20 19.64
CA ALA A 129 -17.18 13.51 20.35
C ALA A 129 -16.38 12.22 20.63
N GLY A 130 -17.07 11.15 21.04
CA GLY A 130 -16.50 9.82 21.24
C GLY A 130 -15.84 9.27 19.98
N VAL A 131 -16.50 9.39 18.82
CA VAL A 131 -15.94 8.96 17.52
C VAL A 131 -14.69 9.78 17.14
N ARG A 132 -14.69 11.09 17.41
CA ARG A 132 -13.51 11.94 17.15
C ARG A 132 -12.34 11.57 18.06
N LEU A 133 -12.60 11.33 19.35
CA LEU A 133 -11.59 10.90 20.31
C LEU A 133 -11.02 9.54 19.91
N MET A 134 -11.88 8.55 19.63
CA MET A 134 -11.49 7.22 19.12
C MET A 134 -10.56 7.34 17.92
N THR A 135 -10.96 8.12 16.91
CA THR A 135 -10.18 8.28 15.67
C THR A 135 -8.84 8.97 15.92
N ALA A 136 -8.80 9.97 16.81
CA ALA A 136 -7.57 10.68 17.15
C ALA A 136 -6.61 9.76 17.93
N THR A 137 -7.10 9.06 18.96
CA THR A 137 -6.30 8.10 19.73
C THR A 137 -5.75 6.98 18.85
N LEU A 138 -6.60 6.41 17.98
CA LEU A 138 -6.17 5.38 17.03
C LEU A 138 -5.08 5.90 16.10
N LYS A 139 -5.22 7.11 15.55
CA LYS A 139 -4.18 7.74 14.70
C LYS A 139 -2.85 7.89 15.41
N THR A 140 -2.88 8.31 16.67
CA THR A 140 -1.65 8.46 17.48
C THR A 140 -0.99 7.12 17.72
N LEU A 141 -1.72 6.11 18.19
CA LEU A 141 -1.17 4.79 18.47
C LEU A 141 -0.59 4.12 17.22
N LEU A 142 -1.30 4.19 16.09
CA LEU A 142 -0.83 3.61 14.84
C LEU A 142 0.42 4.30 14.29
N ALA A 143 0.59 5.60 14.53
CA ALA A 143 1.79 6.34 14.10
C ALA A 143 3.06 5.89 14.84
N ASP A 144 2.92 5.31 16.03
CA ASP A 144 4.03 4.79 16.84
C ASP A 144 4.38 3.32 16.49
N LEU A 145 3.58 2.65 15.66
CA LEU A 145 3.86 1.29 15.22
C LEU A 145 4.92 1.27 14.12
N ALA A 146 6.13 0.85 14.48
CA ALA A 146 7.27 0.76 13.55
C ALA A 146 6.97 -0.19 12.38
N LEU A 147 6.36 -1.36 12.65
CA LEU A 147 6.04 -2.34 11.62
C LEU A 147 5.10 -1.78 10.55
N LEU A 148 4.09 -1.02 10.97
CA LEU A 148 3.16 -0.37 10.06
C LEU A 148 3.89 0.64 9.17
N THR A 149 4.78 1.44 9.75
CA THR A 149 5.61 2.41 9.00
C THR A 149 6.54 1.72 8.00
N GLU A 150 7.14 0.60 8.39
CA GLU A 150 8.08 -0.11 7.53
C GLU A 150 7.38 -0.86 6.38
N ARG A 151 6.27 -1.54 6.68
CA ARG A 151 5.65 -2.53 5.78
C ARG A 151 4.39 -2.05 5.06
N ALA A 152 3.75 -0.97 5.49
CA ALA A 152 2.66 -0.34 4.75
C ALA A 152 3.18 0.90 4.00
N ASP A 153 2.85 1.01 2.71
CA ASP A 153 3.23 2.14 1.88
C ASP A 153 2.44 3.41 2.26
N SER A 154 1.14 3.25 2.45
CA SER A 154 0.21 4.32 2.81
C SER A 154 -1.01 3.76 3.53
N VAL A 155 -1.49 4.50 4.53
CA VAL A 155 -2.56 4.07 5.42
C VAL A 155 -3.70 5.08 5.43
N GLU A 156 -4.92 4.59 5.30
CA GLU A 156 -6.15 5.34 5.49
C GLU A 156 -6.96 4.75 6.63
N ILE A 157 -7.55 5.61 7.48
CA ILE A 157 -8.47 5.17 8.53
C ILE A 157 -9.87 5.60 8.15
N THR A 158 -10.79 4.65 8.09
CA THR A 158 -12.20 4.89 7.81
C THR A 158 -13.04 4.44 9.00
N VAL A 159 -14.03 5.27 9.38
CA VAL A 159 -14.98 4.93 10.44
C VAL A 159 -16.24 4.33 9.81
N ARG A 160 -16.62 3.13 10.24
CA ARG A 160 -17.84 2.45 9.79
C ARG A 160 -18.76 2.19 10.97
N ARG A 161 -20.02 2.60 10.88
CA ARG A 161 -21.00 2.33 11.93
C ARG A 161 -21.32 0.82 12.00
N PRO A 162 -21.48 0.27 13.21
CA PRO A 162 -21.87 -1.12 13.44
C PRO A 162 -23.33 -1.42 13.04
#